data_AF-A0A0S4XQG7-F1
#
_entry.id   AF-A0A0S4XQG7-F1
#
_cell.length_a   1.000
_cell.length_b   1.000
_cell.length_c   1.000
_cell.angle_alpha   90.00
_cell.angle_beta   90.00
_cell.angle_gamma   90.00
#
_symmetry.space_group_name_H-M   'P 1'
#
loop_
_entity.id
_entity.type
_entity.pdbx_description
1 polymer ?
#
loop_
_entity_poly.entity_id
_entity_poly.type
_entity_poly.pdbx_seq_one_letter_code
_entity_poly.pdbx_strand_id
1 'polypeptide(L)'
;MKFKFLIFYSLFVSHLLYAGYPCPIYIDMYEAKLSWRDNSADLAMLKTKQLWLGISYKEEDNHKIILVPRADSPAYLAGVKKNDVLVSINGVTFTSQDDMEIYLNKALDTNTPKQITFNVLSGEKPLTIKVIPTHKDPLFIGLFNALDDTECLSKSIEDLTTKQKKIIEEAIIDKNKGFRCNDAHKDKKLKKEFETGSLIMARGEKRVIFVMPHWQTTCIDIAVYDNASKEQLEKLMETITKKYTEDRWRNP
;
A
#
# COMPACT_ATOMS: atom_id res chain seq x y z
N MET A 1 -79.58 -1.96 17.61
CA MET A 1 -78.53 -1.38 16.73
C MET A 1 -77.17 -1.65 17.35
N LYS A 2 -76.31 -2.45 16.71
CA LYS A 2 -74.91 -2.65 17.11
C LYS A 2 -74.04 -2.33 15.90
N PHE A 3 -73.33 -1.21 15.95
CA PHE A 3 -72.30 -0.84 14.98
C PHE A 3 -70.97 -1.47 15.42
N LYS A 4 -70.36 -2.30 14.58
CA LYS A 4 -68.99 -2.79 14.76
C LYS A 4 -68.04 -1.90 13.96
N PHE A 5 -67.13 -1.21 14.65
CA PHE A 5 -65.99 -0.53 14.06
C PHE A 5 -64.87 -1.57 13.87
N LEU A 6 -64.40 -1.75 12.63
CA LEU A 6 -63.12 -2.39 12.34
C LEU A 6 -62.09 -1.26 12.14
N ILE A 7 -61.07 -1.21 12.99
CA ILE A 7 -59.91 -0.33 12.84
C ILE A 7 -58.82 -1.14 12.13
N PHE A 8 -58.49 -0.76 10.90
CA PHE A 8 -57.33 -1.28 10.16
C PHE A 8 -56.09 -0.50 10.60
N TYR A 9 -55.23 -1.11 11.41
CA TYR A 9 -53.90 -0.58 11.73
C TYR A 9 -52.94 -0.94 10.58
N SER A 10 -52.72 0.01 9.67
CA SER A 10 -51.65 -0.08 8.67
C SER A 10 -50.31 0.26 9.34
N LEU A 11 -49.57 -0.76 9.74
CA LEU A 11 -48.15 -0.65 10.14
C LEU A 11 -47.31 -0.34 8.90
N PHE A 12 -47.15 0.94 8.58
CA PHE A 12 -46.05 1.42 7.72
C PHE A 12 -44.76 1.35 8.54
N VAL A 13 -44.05 0.23 8.47
CA VAL A 13 -42.66 0.16 8.91
C VAL A 13 -41.84 0.86 7.84
N SER A 14 -41.62 2.16 8.01
CA SER A 14 -40.60 2.91 7.27
C SER A 14 -39.25 2.24 7.56
N HIS A 15 -38.85 1.36 6.65
CA HIS A 15 -37.46 0.98 6.51
C HIS A 15 -36.74 2.28 6.14
N LEU A 16 -36.16 2.95 7.12
CA LEU A 16 -35.05 3.85 6.87
C LEU A 16 -33.99 2.98 6.19
N LEU A 17 -34.01 2.98 4.85
CA LEU A 17 -32.87 2.60 4.06
C LEU A 17 -31.77 3.55 4.54
N TYR A 18 -30.95 3.07 5.48
CA TYR A 18 -29.61 3.59 5.67
C TYR A 18 -28.98 3.46 4.28
N ALA A 19 -29.01 4.53 3.50
CA ALA A 19 -28.06 4.70 2.43
C ALA A 19 -26.71 4.48 3.13
N GLY A 20 -26.03 3.38 2.80
CA GLY A 20 -24.73 3.07 3.37
C GLY A 20 -23.90 4.33 3.30
N TYR A 21 -23.18 4.69 4.35
CA TYR A 21 -22.26 5.79 4.17
C TYR A 21 -21.26 5.32 3.10
N PRO A 22 -20.99 6.08 2.02
CA PRO A 22 -20.03 5.71 0.98
C PRO A 22 -18.58 5.57 1.51
N CYS A 23 -18.41 5.78 2.81
CA CYS A 23 -17.21 5.66 3.61
C CYS A 23 -17.26 4.38 4.48
N PRO A 24 -16.13 3.67 4.65
CA PRO A 24 -14.81 4.08 4.18
C PRO A 24 -14.49 3.60 2.76
N ILE A 25 -13.72 4.40 2.04
CA ILE A 25 -12.97 4.02 0.85
C ILE A 25 -11.70 3.32 1.36
N TYR A 26 -11.46 2.09 0.91
CA TYR A 26 -10.29 1.31 1.30
C TYR A 26 -9.38 1.16 0.08
N ILE A 27 -8.11 1.54 0.20
CA ILE A 27 -7.12 1.37 -0.86
C ILE A 27 -5.96 0.52 -0.36
N ASP A 28 -5.92 -0.73 -0.82
CA ASP A 28 -4.80 -1.63 -0.55
C ASP A 28 -3.80 -1.55 -1.71
N MET A 29 -2.62 -1.00 -1.45
CA MET A 29 -1.60 -0.77 -2.46
C MET A 29 -0.61 -1.94 -2.52
N TYR A 30 -0.42 -2.50 -3.71
CA TYR A 30 0.49 -3.59 -3.98
C TYR A 30 1.56 -3.16 -4.98
N GLU A 31 2.83 -3.36 -4.63
CA GLU A 31 3.96 -3.15 -5.54
C GLU A 31 4.37 -4.48 -6.17
N ALA A 32 4.10 -4.63 -7.47
CA ALA A 32 4.39 -5.84 -8.23
C ALA A 32 5.76 -5.76 -8.90
N LYS A 33 6.66 -6.67 -8.50
CA LYS A 33 7.96 -6.89 -9.13
C LYS A 33 7.82 -7.96 -10.22
N LEU A 34 8.19 -7.63 -11.45
CA LEU A 34 8.11 -8.54 -12.59
C LEU A 34 9.27 -9.55 -12.54
N SER A 35 8.98 -10.84 -12.68
CA SER A 35 9.97 -11.90 -12.46
C SER A 35 11.15 -11.87 -13.44
N TRP A 36 10.91 -11.43 -14.68
CA TRP A 36 11.93 -11.36 -15.74
C TRP A 36 12.72 -10.04 -15.75
N ARG A 37 12.42 -9.09 -14.85
CA ARG A 37 12.95 -7.73 -14.89
C ARG A 37 13.82 -7.43 -13.67
N ASP A 38 14.96 -6.82 -13.93
CA ASP A 38 15.82 -6.28 -12.87
C ASP A 38 15.29 -4.93 -12.39
N ASN A 39 14.40 -4.97 -11.40
CA ASN A 39 13.84 -3.77 -10.80
C ASN A 39 14.92 -2.91 -10.12
N SER A 40 16.03 -3.50 -9.67
CA SER A 40 17.12 -2.74 -9.04
C SER A 40 17.84 -1.86 -10.07
N ALA A 41 18.06 -2.37 -11.29
CA ALA A 41 18.59 -1.58 -12.39
C ALA A 41 17.63 -0.43 -12.78
N ASP A 42 16.32 -0.67 -12.80
CA ASP A 42 15.34 0.37 -13.10
C ASP A 42 15.35 1.50 -12.06
N LEU A 43 15.37 1.14 -10.77
CA LEU A 43 15.42 2.12 -9.68
C LEU A 43 16.74 2.87 -9.64
N ALA A 44 17.84 2.27 -10.10
CA ALA A 44 19.14 2.93 -10.16
C ALA A 44 19.18 4.10 -11.14
N MET A 45 18.34 4.07 -12.18
CA MET A 45 18.21 5.12 -13.21
C MET A 45 17.35 6.31 -12.78
N LEU A 46 16.55 6.17 -11.71
CA LEU A 46 15.71 7.26 -11.21
C LEU A 46 16.54 8.37 -10.57
N LYS A 47 16.13 9.62 -10.76
CA LYS A 47 16.73 10.77 -10.09
C LYS A 47 16.41 10.75 -8.61
N THR A 48 15.15 10.51 -8.27
CA THR A 48 14.71 10.37 -6.89
C THR A 48 14.97 8.95 -6.43
N LYS A 49 15.61 8.81 -5.27
CA LYS A 49 15.89 7.52 -4.65
C LYS A 49 15.31 7.55 -3.25
N GLN A 50 14.57 6.51 -2.90
CA GLN A 50 14.01 6.37 -1.56
C GLN A 50 14.47 5.05 -0.98
N LEU A 51 15.16 5.11 0.16
CA LEU A 51 15.53 3.91 0.89
C LEU A 51 14.37 3.45 1.75
N TRP A 52 14.24 2.13 1.88
CA TRP A 52 13.28 1.53 2.78
C TRP A 52 13.88 0.31 3.48
N LEU A 53 13.31 -0.04 4.63
CA LEU A 53 13.60 -1.27 5.35
C LEU A 53 12.49 -2.32 5.20
N GLY A 54 11.29 -1.88 4.80
CA GLY A 54 10.06 -2.68 4.77
C GLY A 54 9.73 -3.26 6.15
N ILE A 55 9.60 -2.37 7.13
CA ILE A 55 9.13 -2.67 8.49
C ILE A 55 7.90 -1.79 8.73
N SER A 56 6.82 -2.41 9.19
CA SER A 56 5.73 -1.73 9.89
C SER A 56 5.95 -1.91 11.40
N TYR A 57 5.36 -1.06 12.21
CA TYR A 57 5.47 -1.15 13.66
C TYR A 57 4.16 -0.74 14.32
N LYS A 58 3.99 -1.16 15.57
CA LYS A 58 2.92 -0.70 16.45
C LYS A 58 3.51 -0.35 17.80
N GLU A 59 3.02 0.70 18.42
CA GLU A 59 3.27 0.98 19.82
C GLU A 59 2.26 0.23 20.70
N GLU A 60 2.76 -0.49 21.70
CA GLU A 60 1.97 -1.08 22.78
C GLU A 60 2.20 -0.30 24.08
N ASP A 61 1.45 -0.64 25.12
CA ASP A 61 1.59 -0.08 26.46
C ASP A 61 3.06 -0.03 26.92
N ASN A 62 3.40 1.03 27.65
CA ASN A 62 4.77 1.35 28.10
C ASN A 62 5.77 1.65 26.96
N HIS A 63 5.30 2.25 25.86
CA HIS A 63 6.15 2.69 24.74
C HIS A 63 6.93 1.57 24.05
N LYS A 64 6.37 0.35 24.07
CA LYS A 64 7.00 -0.79 23.40
C LYS A 64 6.71 -0.74 21.91
N ILE A 65 7.75 -0.55 21.12
CA ILE A 65 7.64 -0.55 19.66
C ILE A 65 7.82 -1.99 19.15
N ILE A 66 6.74 -2.57 18.64
CA ILE A 66 6.72 -3.94 18.11
C ILE A 66 6.92 -3.91 16.59
N LEU A 67 7.92 -4.63 16.10
CA LEU A 67 8.26 -4.67 14.68
C LEU A 67 7.46 -5.75 13.94
N VAL A 68 7.04 -5.41 12.73
CA VAL A 68 6.37 -6.28 11.77
C VAL A 68 7.07 -6.14 10.42
N PRO A 69 8.06 -7.00 10.13
CA PRO A 69 8.78 -6.95 8.86
C PRO A 69 7.88 -7.46 7.73
N ARG A 70 7.95 -6.78 6.59
CA ARG A 70 7.23 -7.15 5.36
C ARG A 70 7.94 -8.31 4.65
N ALA A 71 7.19 -9.17 3.99
CA ALA A 71 7.76 -10.30 3.25
C ALA A 71 8.75 -9.79 2.18
N ASP A 72 9.87 -10.51 2.03
CA ASP A 72 10.95 -10.18 1.09
C ASP A 72 11.59 -8.78 1.30
N SER A 73 11.33 -8.11 2.43
CA SER A 73 11.93 -6.81 2.74
C SER A 73 13.37 -6.92 3.23
N PRO A 74 14.15 -5.83 3.17
CA PRO A 74 15.50 -5.82 3.75
C PRO A 74 15.53 -6.26 5.21
N ALA A 75 14.57 -5.83 6.02
CA ALA A 75 14.49 -6.22 7.43
C ALA A 75 14.14 -7.69 7.62
N TYR A 76 13.19 -8.21 6.84
CA TYR A 76 12.83 -9.63 6.86
C TYR A 76 14.03 -10.50 6.49
N LEU A 77 14.73 -10.15 5.40
CA LEU A 77 15.90 -10.87 4.91
C LEU A 77 17.09 -10.79 5.89
N ALA A 78 17.20 -9.69 6.63
CA ALA A 78 18.19 -9.54 7.71
C ALA A 78 17.84 -10.33 8.98
N GLY A 79 16.64 -10.91 9.06
CA GLY A 79 16.22 -11.77 10.17
C GLY A 79 15.40 -11.07 11.26
N VAL A 80 14.93 -9.84 11.03
CA VAL A 80 13.88 -9.25 11.88
C VAL A 80 12.65 -10.15 11.78
N LYS A 81 12.00 -10.41 12.91
CA LYS A 81 10.80 -11.25 13.00
C LYS A 81 9.61 -10.43 13.44
N LYS A 82 8.43 -10.91 13.07
CA LYS A 82 7.16 -10.38 13.59
C LYS A 82 7.17 -10.51 15.11
N ASN A 83 6.76 -9.44 15.78
CA ASN A 83 6.71 -9.31 17.23
C ASN A 83 8.07 -9.13 17.93
N ASP A 84 9.16 -8.88 17.20
CA ASP A 84 10.39 -8.41 17.82
C ASP A 84 10.14 -7.04 18.47
N VAL A 85 10.57 -6.84 19.71
CA VAL A 85 10.44 -5.57 20.42
C VAL A 85 11.69 -4.74 20.17
N LEU A 86 11.54 -3.54 19.61
CA LEU A 86 12.66 -2.64 19.38
C LEU A 86 13.20 -2.08 20.70
N VAL A 87 14.52 -2.16 20.88
CA VAL A 87 15.24 -1.55 22.01
C VAL A 87 15.97 -0.28 21.56
N SER A 88 16.70 -0.36 20.44
CA SER A 88 17.40 0.80 19.87
C SER A 88 17.71 0.63 18.39
N ILE A 89 17.91 1.77 17.72
CA ILE A 89 18.43 1.84 16.36
C ILE A 89 19.77 2.57 16.40
N ASN A 90 20.84 1.92 15.93
CA ASN A 90 22.22 2.41 16.00
C ASN A 90 22.64 2.86 17.41
N GLY A 91 22.14 2.17 18.45
CA GLY A 91 22.39 2.51 19.85
C GLY A 91 21.53 3.65 20.41
N VAL A 92 20.67 4.28 19.61
CA VAL A 92 19.71 5.30 20.06
C VAL A 92 18.41 4.63 20.51
N THR A 93 18.01 4.88 21.76
CA THR A 93 16.72 4.44 22.33
C THR A 93 15.64 5.49 22.10
N PHE A 94 14.37 5.07 22.10
CA PHE A 94 13.24 5.96 21.83
C PHE A 94 12.21 5.87 22.96
N THR A 95 11.54 6.99 23.20
CA THR A 95 10.47 7.13 24.22
C THR A 95 9.07 7.10 23.62
N SER A 96 8.96 7.16 22.30
CA SER A 96 7.69 7.11 21.56
C SER A 96 7.93 6.54 20.15
N GLN A 97 6.87 6.08 19.50
CA GLN A 97 6.93 5.73 18.08
C GLN A 97 7.33 6.93 17.21
N ASP A 98 6.78 8.12 17.47
CA ASP A 98 7.05 9.33 16.69
C ASP A 98 8.55 9.70 16.68
N ASP A 99 9.21 9.64 17.84
CA ASP A 99 10.66 9.92 17.94
C ASP A 99 11.48 8.93 17.10
N MET A 100 11.08 7.67 17.13
CA MET A 100 11.71 6.59 16.36
C MET A 100 11.50 6.82 14.85
N GLU A 101 10.29 7.19 14.44
CA GLU A 101 9.97 7.48 13.04
C GLU A 101 10.78 8.65 12.49
N ILE A 102 10.85 9.76 13.23
CA ILE A 102 11.65 10.94 12.85
C ILE A 102 13.12 10.54 12.68
N TYR A 103 13.66 9.78 13.64
CA TYR A 103 15.04 9.29 13.56
C TYR A 103 15.25 8.40 12.34
N LEU A 104 14.35 7.44 12.10
CA LEU A 104 14.48 6.48 11.02
C LEU A 104 14.35 7.16 9.65
N ASN A 105 13.40 8.08 9.49
CA ASN A 105 13.24 8.88 8.29
C ASN A 105 14.52 9.67 7.97
N LYS A 106 15.11 10.32 8.98
CA LYS A 106 16.39 11.00 8.82
C LYS A 106 17.55 10.06 8.47
N ALA A 107 17.58 8.86 9.05
CA ALA A 107 18.60 7.86 8.74
C ALA A 107 18.48 7.31 7.32
N LEU A 108 17.27 7.30 6.75
CA LEU A 108 16.95 6.85 5.40
C LEU A 108 16.95 7.99 4.35
N ASP A 109 17.01 9.26 4.78
CA ASP A 109 17.11 10.45 3.93
C ASP A 109 18.51 10.60 3.31
N THR A 110 18.86 9.61 2.50
CA THR A 110 20.12 9.56 1.75
C THR A 110 19.97 8.64 0.55
N ASN A 111 20.72 8.92 -0.52
CA ASN A 111 20.71 8.08 -1.72
C ASN A 111 21.57 6.81 -1.59
N THR A 112 22.42 6.73 -0.57
CA THR A 112 23.39 5.64 -0.39
C THR A 112 22.96 4.73 0.75
N PRO A 113 22.68 3.44 0.49
CA PRO A 113 22.40 2.47 1.53
C PRO A 113 23.51 2.43 2.59
N LYS A 114 23.16 2.69 3.84
CA LYS A 114 24.04 2.52 5.00
C LYS A 114 23.45 1.47 5.92
N GLN A 115 24.30 0.65 6.51
CA GLN A 115 23.85 -0.35 7.48
C GLN A 115 23.20 0.34 8.68
N ILE A 116 22.00 -0.11 9.03
CA ILE A 116 21.27 0.27 10.23
C ILE A 116 21.29 -0.93 11.18
N THR A 117 21.65 -0.69 12.44
CA THR A 117 21.73 -1.74 13.45
C THR A 117 20.50 -1.67 14.36
N PHE A 118 19.69 -2.71 14.33
CA PHE A 118 18.54 -2.90 15.21
C PHE A 118 18.97 -3.73 16.41
N ASN A 119 18.78 -3.22 17.62
CA ASN A 119 18.80 -4.05 18.81
C ASN A 119 17.37 -4.34 19.21
N VAL A 120 17.02 -5.61 19.30
CA VAL A 120 15.65 -6.07 19.56
C VAL A 120 15.63 -7.13 20.66
N LEU A 121 14.47 -7.31 21.28
CA LEU A 121 14.14 -8.49 22.07
C LEU A 121 13.24 -9.40 21.23
N SER A 122 13.74 -10.58 20.89
CA SER A 122 12.93 -11.63 20.25
C SER A 122 12.44 -12.59 21.33
N GLY A 123 11.22 -12.35 21.81
CA GLY A 123 10.78 -12.86 23.11
C GLY A 123 11.63 -12.24 24.23
N GLU A 124 12.38 -13.05 24.97
CA GLU A 124 13.27 -12.59 26.04
C GLU A 124 14.74 -12.51 25.61
N LYS A 125 15.06 -12.89 24.36
CA LYS A 125 16.45 -12.96 23.89
C LYS A 125 16.86 -11.67 23.21
N PRO A 126 17.91 -10.97 23.69
CA PRO A 126 18.46 -9.82 22.99
C PRO A 126 19.16 -10.26 21.71
N LEU A 127 18.86 -9.57 20.60
CA LEU A 127 19.48 -9.79 19.30
C LEU A 127 19.94 -8.45 18.71
N THR A 128 21.10 -8.46 18.08
CA THR A 128 21.59 -7.35 17.26
C THR A 128 21.49 -7.75 15.79
N ILE A 129 20.67 -7.04 15.03
CA ILE A 129 20.36 -7.31 13.64
C ILE A 129 20.88 -6.16 12.78
N LYS A 130 21.69 -6.47 11.77
CA LYS A 130 22.25 -5.49 10.84
C LYS A 130 21.45 -5.51 9.56
N VAL A 131 20.79 -4.40 9.23
CA VAL A 131 19.94 -4.27 8.06
C VAL A 131 20.54 -3.26 7.09
N ILE A 132 20.67 -3.62 5.82
CA ILE A 132 21.07 -2.68 4.76
C ILE A 132 19.78 -2.31 4.00
N PRO A 133 19.30 -1.05 4.08
CA PRO A 133 18.14 -0.60 3.32
C PRO A 133 18.33 -0.83 1.83
N THR A 134 17.23 -1.06 1.12
CA THR A 134 17.24 -1.10 -0.35
C THR A 134 16.43 0.07 -0.88
N HIS A 135 16.66 0.42 -2.14
CA HIS A 135 15.76 1.34 -2.83
C HIS A 135 14.38 0.73 -2.96
N LYS A 136 13.36 1.53 -2.67
CA LYS A 136 11.98 1.29 -3.02
C LYS A 136 11.57 2.30 -4.08
N ASP A 137 10.58 1.94 -4.87
CA ASP A 137 10.05 2.83 -5.89
C ASP A 137 9.52 4.14 -5.26
N PRO A 138 10.15 5.29 -5.56
CA PRO A 138 9.75 6.56 -4.97
C PRO A 138 8.36 7.00 -5.44
N LEU A 139 7.91 6.56 -6.62
CA LEU A 139 6.57 6.84 -7.09
C LEU A 139 5.55 6.06 -6.26
N PHE A 140 5.81 4.79 -5.97
CA PHE A 140 4.89 3.97 -5.16
C PHE A 140 4.69 4.59 -3.77
N ILE A 141 5.78 4.97 -3.09
CA ILE A 141 5.70 5.61 -1.78
C ILE A 141 5.12 7.02 -1.87
N GLY A 142 5.50 7.80 -2.88
CA GLY A 142 4.95 9.13 -3.10
C GLY A 142 3.43 9.11 -3.26
N LEU A 143 2.89 8.14 -4.02
CA LEU A 143 1.46 7.94 -4.19
C LEU A 143 0.77 7.49 -2.89
N PHE A 144 1.38 6.57 -2.14
CA PHE A 144 0.86 6.16 -0.83
C PHE A 144 0.79 7.35 0.14
N ASN A 145 1.79 8.23 0.13
CA ASN A 145 1.82 9.43 0.96
C ASN A 145 0.87 10.53 0.47
N ALA A 146 0.56 10.57 -0.81
CA ALA A 146 -0.38 11.53 -1.40
C ALA A 146 -1.86 11.21 -1.10
N LEU A 147 -2.15 9.98 -0.66
CA LEU A 147 -3.46 9.64 -0.11
C LEU A 147 -3.55 10.19 1.32
N ASP A 148 -4.24 11.30 1.56
CA ASP A 148 -4.44 11.80 2.92
C ASP A 148 -5.45 10.90 3.67
N ASP A 149 -5.09 10.43 4.86
CA ASP A 149 -6.01 9.70 5.72
C ASP A 149 -7.12 10.66 6.18
N THR A 150 -8.32 10.47 5.64
CA THR A 150 -9.51 11.21 6.03
C THR A 150 -10.46 10.26 6.73
N GLU A 151 -11.49 10.77 7.41
CA GLU A 151 -12.55 9.92 8.00
C GLU A 151 -13.18 8.95 6.98
N CYS A 152 -13.06 9.25 5.69
CA CYS A 152 -13.60 8.46 4.60
C CYS A 152 -12.56 7.62 3.83
N LEU A 153 -11.27 7.70 4.13
CA LEU A 153 -10.23 6.96 3.41
C LEU A 153 -9.33 6.20 4.38
N SER A 154 -9.23 4.89 4.16
CA SER A 154 -8.21 4.04 4.76
C SER A 154 -7.31 3.51 3.66
N LYS A 155 -6.00 3.55 3.90
CA LYS A 155 -4.99 3.03 2.98
C LYS A 155 -4.08 2.05 3.69
N SER A 156 -3.63 1.05 2.94
CA SER A 156 -2.65 0.08 3.40
C SER A 156 -1.64 -0.18 2.27
N ILE A 157 -0.46 -0.66 2.65
CA ILE A 157 0.43 -1.31 1.69
C ILE A 157 0.38 -2.78 2.03
N GLU A 158 0.15 -3.64 1.04
CA GLU A 158 0.00 -5.08 1.21
C GLU A 158 1.09 -5.88 0.48
N ASP A 159 1.44 -7.03 1.03
CA ASP A 159 2.46 -7.92 0.44
C ASP A 159 1.79 -8.93 -0.49
N LEU A 160 2.39 -9.14 -1.67
CA LEU A 160 1.87 -10.10 -2.64
C LEU A 160 2.27 -11.54 -2.29
N THR A 161 1.28 -12.43 -2.25
CA THR A 161 1.53 -13.88 -2.21
C THR A 161 2.14 -14.38 -3.53
N THR A 162 2.80 -15.55 -3.52
CA THR A 162 3.34 -16.18 -4.74
C THR A 162 2.28 -16.37 -5.83
N LYS A 163 1.05 -16.71 -5.44
CA LYS A 163 -0.09 -16.88 -6.36
C LYS A 163 -0.48 -15.53 -6.99
N GLN A 164 -0.61 -14.49 -6.18
CA GLN A 164 -0.91 -13.14 -6.66
C GLN A 164 0.16 -12.60 -7.60
N LYS A 165 1.46 -12.76 -7.26
CA LYS A 165 2.59 -12.37 -8.13
C LYS A 165 2.44 -12.97 -9.53
N LYS A 166 2.14 -14.28 -9.62
CA LYS A 166 1.93 -14.97 -10.89
C LYS A 166 0.70 -14.44 -11.66
N ILE A 167 -0.43 -14.27 -10.98
CA ILE A 167 -1.67 -13.77 -11.60
C ILE A 167 -1.44 -12.36 -12.17
N ILE A 168 -0.79 -11.48 -11.40
CA ILE A 168 -0.48 -10.12 -11.84
C ILE A 168 0.37 -10.16 -13.10
N GLU A 169 1.47 -10.90 -13.09
CA GLU A 169 2.41 -10.93 -14.21
C GLU A 169 1.75 -11.44 -15.51
N GLU A 170 0.92 -12.49 -15.43
CA GLU A 170 0.13 -12.99 -16.56
C GLU A 170 -0.90 -11.97 -17.06
N ALA A 171 -1.49 -11.18 -16.16
CA ALA A 171 -2.62 -10.31 -16.48
C ALA A 171 -2.21 -8.94 -17.02
N ILE A 172 -1.11 -8.36 -16.51
CA ILE A 172 -0.72 -6.97 -16.82
C ILE A 172 0.25 -6.88 -18.00
N ILE A 173 0.79 -8.00 -18.47
CA ILE A 173 1.81 -8.06 -19.52
C ILE A 173 1.29 -8.78 -20.76
N ASP A 174 1.66 -8.30 -21.95
CA ASP A 174 1.37 -8.95 -23.23
C ASP A 174 2.48 -9.93 -23.67
N LYS A 175 2.27 -10.61 -24.81
CA LYS A 175 3.24 -11.57 -25.35
C LYS A 175 4.63 -10.97 -25.65
N ASN A 176 4.74 -9.65 -25.80
CA ASN A 176 5.96 -8.92 -26.11
C ASN A 176 6.56 -8.27 -24.85
N LYS A 177 6.10 -8.65 -23.66
CA LYS A 177 6.51 -8.04 -22.38
C LYS A 177 6.11 -6.57 -22.24
N GLY A 178 5.17 -6.09 -23.06
CA GLY A 178 4.58 -4.75 -22.96
C GLY A 178 3.43 -4.71 -21.95
N PHE A 179 3.22 -3.56 -21.31
CA PHE A 179 2.08 -3.39 -20.41
C PHE A 179 0.75 -3.29 -21.15
N ARG A 180 -0.24 -4.04 -20.67
CA ARG A 180 -1.63 -4.05 -21.13
C ARG A 180 -2.41 -2.84 -20.62
N CYS A 181 -2.01 -1.65 -21.06
CA CYS A 181 -2.51 -0.37 -20.55
C CYS A 181 -4.02 -0.13 -20.73
N ASN A 182 -4.67 -0.83 -21.66
CA ASN A 182 -6.07 -0.60 -21.99
C ASN A 182 -7.03 -1.58 -21.29
N ASP A 183 -6.53 -2.73 -20.85
CA ASP A 183 -7.40 -3.86 -20.54
C ASP A 183 -6.87 -4.82 -19.46
N ALA A 184 -5.76 -4.53 -18.78
CA ALA A 184 -5.27 -5.37 -17.68
C ALA A 184 -6.35 -5.61 -16.60
N HIS A 185 -7.11 -4.58 -16.21
CA HIS A 185 -8.22 -4.69 -15.27
C HIS A 185 -9.38 -5.60 -15.75
N LYS A 186 -9.46 -5.91 -17.05
CA LYS A 186 -10.51 -6.81 -17.56
C LYS A 186 -10.19 -8.28 -17.30
N ASP A 187 -8.99 -8.59 -16.81
CA ASP A 187 -8.61 -9.95 -16.47
C ASP A 187 -9.47 -10.52 -15.33
N LYS A 188 -10.09 -11.68 -15.59
CA LYS A 188 -11.01 -12.31 -14.63
C LYS A 188 -10.29 -12.89 -13.41
N LYS A 189 -9.04 -13.33 -13.55
CA LYS A 189 -8.26 -13.86 -12.42
C LYS A 189 -7.87 -12.73 -11.48
N LEU A 190 -7.49 -11.56 -12.01
CA LEU A 190 -7.24 -10.37 -11.18
C LEU A 190 -8.47 -10.00 -10.36
N LYS A 191 -9.64 -9.86 -10.99
CA LYS A 191 -10.89 -9.53 -10.27
C LYS A 191 -11.27 -10.54 -9.20
N LYS A 192 -10.97 -11.83 -9.43
CA LYS A 192 -11.28 -12.89 -8.48
C LYS A 192 -10.29 -12.90 -7.30
N GLU A 193 -9.03 -12.56 -7.55
CA GLU A 193 -7.96 -12.67 -6.56
C GLU A 193 -7.86 -11.44 -5.64
N PHE A 194 -8.27 -10.28 -6.13
CA PHE A 194 -8.09 -9.01 -5.46
C PHE A 194 -9.43 -8.38 -5.07
N GLU A 195 -9.42 -7.71 -3.92
CA GLU A 195 -10.58 -7.05 -3.37
C GLU A 195 -10.94 -5.77 -4.15
N THR A 196 -12.12 -5.23 -3.84
CA THR A 196 -12.63 -3.98 -4.40
C THR A 196 -11.78 -2.76 -4.03
N GLY A 197 -10.87 -2.83 -3.06
CA GLY A 197 -9.96 -1.72 -2.73
C GLY A 197 -8.58 -1.81 -3.39
N SER A 198 -8.28 -2.89 -4.11
CA SER A 198 -6.89 -3.19 -4.47
C SER A 198 -6.38 -2.30 -5.62
N LEU A 199 -5.22 -1.68 -5.40
CA LEU A 199 -4.44 -0.95 -6.39
C LEU A 199 -3.08 -1.64 -6.58
N ILE A 200 -2.86 -2.19 -7.77
CA ILE A 200 -1.60 -2.85 -8.13
C ILE A 200 -0.77 -1.89 -8.98
N MET A 201 0.47 -1.64 -8.59
CA MET A 201 1.45 -0.89 -9.37
C MET A 201 2.56 -1.82 -9.85
N ALA A 202 2.95 -1.72 -11.13
CA ALA A 202 4.16 -2.35 -11.64
C ALA A 202 4.98 -1.36 -12.48
N ARG A 203 6.30 -1.36 -12.26
CA ARG A 203 7.25 -0.54 -13.03
C ARG A 203 7.80 -1.32 -14.22
N GLY A 204 7.87 -0.63 -15.35
CA GLY A 204 8.64 -1.03 -16.52
C GLY A 204 9.69 0.04 -16.86
N GLU A 205 10.35 -0.11 -18.00
CA GLU A 205 11.47 0.76 -18.39
C GLU A 205 11.06 2.21 -18.62
N LYS A 206 9.97 2.38 -19.36
CA LYS A 206 9.48 3.69 -19.83
C LYS A 206 8.13 4.05 -19.25
N ARG A 207 7.45 3.08 -18.67
CA ARG A 207 6.07 3.22 -18.19
C ARG A 207 5.90 2.59 -16.84
N VAL A 208 4.92 3.09 -16.11
CA VAL A 208 4.37 2.44 -14.92
C VAL A 208 2.92 2.12 -15.22
N ILE A 209 2.48 0.93 -14.85
CA ILE A 209 1.08 0.52 -14.95
C ILE A 209 0.47 0.47 -13.54
N PHE A 210 -0.74 1.00 -13.45
CA PHE A 210 -1.62 0.92 -12.29
C PHE A 210 -2.86 0.13 -12.70
N VAL A 211 -3.25 -0.85 -11.90
CA VAL A 211 -4.42 -1.66 -12.13
C VAL A 211 -5.27 -1.66 -10.89
N MET A 212 -6.48 -1.13 -11.01
CA MET A 212 -7.57 -1.38 -10.06
C MET A 212 -8.47 -2.45 -10.68
N PRO A 213 -8.38 -3.73 -10.24
CA PRO A 213 -8.95 -4.86 -10.96
C PRO A 213 -10.42 -4.71 -11.34
N HIS A 214 -11.24 -4.05 -10.52
CA HIS A 214 -12.68 -3.94 -10.82
C HIS A 214 -13.08 -2.70 -11.63
N TRP A 215 -12.19 -1.71 -11.82
CA TRP A 215 -12.54 -0.43 -12.46
C TRP A 215 -11.71 -0.07 -13.69
N GLN A 216 -10.38 0.02 -13.55
CA GLN A 216 -9.56 0.57 -14.63
C GLN A 216 -8.09 0.21 -14.56
N THR A 217 -7.43 0.46 -15.70
CA THR A 217 -5.98 0.43 -15.86
C THR A 217 -5.53 1.82 -16.28
N THR A 218 -4.47 2.30 -15.66
CA THR A 218 -3.82 3.57 -15.99
C THR A 218 -2.35 3.29 -16.27
N CYS A 219 -1.83 3.80 -17.38
CA CYS A 219 -0.40 3.79 -17.66
C CYS A 219 0.11 5.23 -17.76
N ILE A 220 1.29 5.46 -17.23
CA ILE A 220 1.99 6.74 -17.31
C ILE A 220 3.38 6.56 -17.90
N ASP A 221 3.98 7.65 -18.38
CA ASP A 221 5.39 7.70 -18.70
C ASP A 221 6.20 7.97 -17.42
N ILE A 222 7.27 7.18 -17.21
CA ILE A 222 8.18 7.33 -16.07
C ILE A 222 8.83 8.71 -16.02
N ALA A 223 9.18 9.28 -17.18
CA ALA A 223 9.94 10.53 -17.26
C ALA A 223 9.15 11.73 -16.76
N VAL A 224 7.82 11.64 -16.74
CA VAL A 224 6.92 12.69 -16.23
C VAL A 224 6.87 12.69 -14.70
N TYR A 225 7.08 11.52 -14.08
CA TYR A 225 6.84 11.31 -12.65
C TYR A 225 8.10 10.96 -11.85
N ASP A 226 9.26 10.85 -12.50
CA ASP A 226 10.56 10.87 -11.80
C ASP A 226 10.76 12.26 -11.17
N ASN A 227 10.85 12.29 -9.84
CA ASN A 227 10.85 13.52 -9.03
C ASN A 227 9.55 14.35 -9.11
N ALA A 228 8.40 13.68 -9.21
CA ALA A 228 7.09 14.33 -9.14
C ALA A 228 6.87 15.12 -7.84
N SER A 229 6.23 16.29 -7.94
CA SER A 229 5.76 17.05 -6.78
C SER A 229 4.57 16.39 -6.10
N LYS A 230 4.27 16.79 -4.86
CA LYS A 230 3.07 16.33 -4.14
C LYS A 230 1.79 16.54 -4.97
N GLU A 231 1.60 17.73 -5.55
CA GLU A 231 0.45 18.04 -6.42
C GLU A 231 0.36 17.12 -7.65
N GLN A 232 1.50 16.81 -8.28
CA GLN A 232 1.53 15.87 -9.42
C GLN A 232 1.11 14.45 -8.99
N LEU A 233 1.54 14.02 -7.80
CA LEU A 233 1.21 12.71 -7.23
C LEU A 233 -0.27 12.63 -6.83
N GLU A 234 -0.82 13.67 -6.21
CA GLU A 234 -2.24 13.77 -5.85
C GLU A 234 -3.13 13.68 -7.09
N LYS A 235 -2.81 14.46 -8.14
CA LYS A 235 -3.54 14.43 -9.41
C LYS A 235 -3.45 13.07 -10.11
N LEU A 236 -2.29 12.42 -10.02
CA LEU A 236 -2.12 11.06 -10.53
C LEU A 236 -2.98 10.06 -9.73
N MET A 237 -2.99 10.17 -8.39
CA MET A 237 -3.84 9.32 -7.56
C MET A 237 -5.32 9.51 -7.86
N GLU A 238 -5.79 10.76 -7.99
CA GLU A 238 -7.16 11.05 -8.42
C GLU A 238 -7.45 10.37 -9.76
N THR A 239 -6.52 10.46 -10.73
CA THR A 239 -6.68 9.82 -12.04
C THR A 239 -6.76 8.29 -11.92
N ILE A 240 -5.94 7.67 -11.07
CA ILE A 240 -5.90 6.22 -10.84
C ILE A 240 -7.17 5.72 -10.14
N THR A 241 -7.71 6.49 -9.18
CA THR A 241 -8.83 6.06 -8.33
C THR A 241 -10.18 6.59 -8.79
N LYS A 242 -10.22 7.53 -9.75
CA LYS A 242 -11.44 8.23 -10.20
C LYS A 242 -12.67 7.33 -10.33
N LYS A 243 -12.59 6.27 -11.13
CA LYS A 243 -13.74 5.38 -11.36
C LYS A 243 -14.17 4.61 -10.12
N TYR A 244 -13.23 4.23 -9.25
CA TYR A 244 -13.53 3.58 -7.98
C TYR A 244 -14.26 4.53 -7.06
N THR A 245 -13.74 5.75 -6.88
CA THR A 245 -14.36 6.78 -6.05
C THR A 245 -15.74 7.18 -6.55
N GLU A 246 -15.89 7.42 -7.86
CA GLU A 246 -17.19 7.72 -8.48
C GLU A 246 -18.21 6.58 -8.34
N ASP A 247 -17.76 5.34 -8.32
CA ASP A 247 -18.62 4.16 -8.12
C ASP A 247 -19.06 4.06 -6.66
N ARG A 248 -18.15 4.24 -5.69
CA ARG A 248 -18.49 4.26 -4.25
C ARG A 248 -19.45 5.39 -3.89
N TRP A 249 -19.34 6.56 -4.52
CA TRP A 249 -20.30 7.64 -4.31
C TRP A 249 -21.67 7.37 -4.92
N ARG A 250 -21.73 6.68 -6.06
CA ARG A 250 -22.99 6.31 -6.73
C ARG A 250 -23.68 5.11 -6.08
N ASN A 251 -22.89 4.20 -5.49
CA ASN A 251 -23.34 2.95 -4.88
C ASN A 251 -22.82 2.84 -3.44
N PRO A 252 -23.40 3.63 -2.50
CA PRO A 252 -22.91 3.70 -1.13
C PRO A 252 -22.97 2.36 -0.39
#